data_AF-A0A821ENY9-F1
#
_entry.id   AF-A0A821ENY9-F1
#
_cell.length_a   1.000
_cell.length_b   1.000
_cell.length_c   1.000
_cell.angle_alpha   90.00
_cell.angle_beta   90.00
_cell.angle_gamma   90.00
#
_symmetry.space_group_name_H-M   'P 1'
#
loop_
_entity.id
_entity.type
_entity.pdbx_description
1 polymer ?
#
loop_
_entity_poly.entity_id
_entity_poly.type
_entity_poly.pdbx_seq_one_letter_code
_entity_poly.pdbx_strand_id
1 'polypeptide(L)'
;TSGYTSRSLKQNHHQYEQLKLSRVNLEIFSNAMKTTLTLSYDILLVLFLEIRLHCFYHLSLLFRNASHYASVIDTDPDENIMTLNRDLTRLQETLHSSLNEKKFSFLFQGLGFVLATILIRSAPRFVRISESGVTKMCRNIFAIEQTLTQIRTVGDAELMRAHRYYELLYATKPDEIIGVIEEHGPEYTEQDYIHLLQLKHRSFPASESGNFDLSKYEQIIKKALHPNSTIQNKIVNGQTNVKH
;
A
#
# COMPACT_ATOMS: atom_id res chain seq x y z
N THR A 1 31.34 54.40 54.39
CA THR A 1 30.10 53.62 54.20
C THR A 1 29.54 53.71 52.79
N SER A 2 29.59 54.85 52.10
CA SER A 2 29.06 55.05 50.72
C SER A 2 29.66 54.14 49.61
N GLY A 3 30.95 53.82 49.66
CA GLY A 3 31.63 53.05 48.59
C GLY A 3 31.26 51.56 48.48
N TYR A 4 30.78 50.93 49.56
CA TYR A 4 30.39 49.51 49.57
C TYR A 4 29.02 49.29 48.91
N THR A 5 28.09 50.23 49.09
CA THR A 5 26.72 50.18 48.54
C THR A 5 26.71 50.33 47.01
N SER A 6 27.55 51.21 46.46
CA SER A 6 27.67 51.44 45.02
C SER A 6 28.30 50.26 44.26
N ARG A 7 29.21 49.52 44.91
CA ARG A 7 29.81 48.30 44.35
C ARG A 7 28.80 47.15 44.31
N SER A 8 28.02 46.97 45.38
CA SER A 8 26.96 45.97 45.47
C SER A 8 25.82 46.19 44.45
N LEU A 9 25.42 47.45 44.22
CA LEU A 9 24.39 47.79 43.21
C LEU A 9 24.85 47.50 41.77
N LYS A 10 26.11 47.83 41.43
CA LYS A 10 26.69 47.49 40.12
C LYS A 10 26.81 45.98 39.91
N GLN A 11 27.15 45.23 40.96
CA GLN A 11 27.28 43.78 40.91
C GLN A 11 25.93 43.09 40.73
N ASN A 12 24.88 43.55 41.41
CA ASN A 12 23.50 43.09 41.22
C ASN A 12 22.96 43.42 39.81
N HIS A 13 23.27 44.61 39.27
CA HIS A 13 22.85 44.98 37.92
C HIS A 13 23.54 44.13 36.84
N HIS A 14 24.85 43.87 36.99
CA HIS A 14 25.58 42.99 36.08
C HIS A 14 25.08 41.54 36.12
N GLN A 15 24.74 41.04 37.31
CA GLN A 15 24.17 39.71 37.49
C GLN A 15 22.76 39.59 36.87
N TYR A 16 21.96 40.66 36.94
CA TYR A 16 20.64 40.73 36.30
C TYR A 16 20.74 40.74 34.77
N GLU A 17 21.68 41.49 34.19
CA GLU A 17 21.95 41.48 32.75
C GLU A 17 22.45 40.11 32.27
N GLN A 18 23.32 39.44 33.05
CA GLN A 18 23.75 38.07 32.75
C GLN A 18 22.58 37.06 32.80
N LEU A 19 21.67 37.19 33.78
CA LEU A 19 20.47 36.36 33.88
C LEU A 19 19.50 36.59 32.71
N LYS A 20 19.33 37.84 32.27
CA LYS A 20 18.55 38.17 31.07
C LYS A 20 19.17 37.57 29.81
N LEU A 21 20.48 37.75 29.61
CA LEU A 21 21.21 37.21 28.47
C LEU A 21 21.13 35.67 28.42
N SER A 22 21.25 35.02 29.58
CA SER A 22 21.05 33.56 29.74
C SER A 22 19.65 33.12 29.32
N ARG A 23 18.60 33.83 29.74
CA ARG A 23 17.21 33.53 29.36
C ARG A 23 16.97 33.68 27.86
N VAL A 24 17.47 34.76 27.25
CA VAL A 24 17.35 34.98 25.79
C VAL A 24 18.09 33.88 25.02
N ASN A 25 19.30 33.50 25.45
CA ASN A 25 20.05 32.41 24.83
C ASN A 25 19.32 31.06 24.92
N LEU A 26 18.70 30.77 26.07
CA LEU A 26 17.86 29.58 26.26
C LEU A 26 16.63 29.58 25.36
N GLU A 27 15.99 30.73 25.18
CA GLU A 27 14.83 30.87 24.30
C GLU A 27 15.21 30.68 22.82
N ILE A 28 16.30 31.31 22.38
CA ILE A 28 16.86 31.13 21.03
C ILE A 28 17.21 29.65 20.80
N PHE A 29 17.89 29.02 21.75
CA PHE A 29 18.24 27.61 21.67
C PHE A 29 16.99 26.71 21.60
N SER A 30 16.00 26.96 22.45
CA SER A 30 14.73 26.23 22.43
C SER A 30 14.01 26.36 21.09
N ASN A 31 13.97 27.56 20.52
CA ASN A 31 13.35 27.81 19.23
C ASN A 31 14.12 27.12 18.09
N ALA A 32 15.45 27.20 18.09
CA ALA A 32 16.29 26.49 17.11
C ALA A 32 16.09 24.97 17.18
N MET A 33 16.01 24.41 18.39
CA MET A 33 15.73 22.99 18.61
C MET A 33 14.35 22.60 18.07
N LYS A 34 13.31 23.39 18.35
CA LYS A 34 11.96 23.17 17.81
C LYS A 34 11.97 23.17 16.28
N THR A 35 12.56 24.19 15.66
CA THR A 35 12.65 24.29 14.20
C THR A 35 13.39 23.10 13.60
N THR A 36 14.48 22.66 14.23
CA THR A 36 15.26 21.49 13.77
C THR A 36 14.45 20.20 13.84
N LEU A 37 13.69 20.01 14.92
CA LEU A 37 12.81 18.85 15.07
C LEU A 37 11.69 18.86 14.03
N THR A 38 11.02 20.00 13.83
CA THR A 38 9.99 20.17 12.79
C THR A 38 10.54 19.81 11.41
N LEU A 39 11.70 20.37 11.05
CA LEU A 39 12.34 20.07 9.77
C LEU A 39 12.68 18.58 9.64
N SER A 40 13.15 17.94 10.71
CA SER A 40 13.42 16.49 10.68
C SER A 40 12.15 15.67 10.43
N TYR A 41 10.99 16.09 10.96
CA TYR A 41 9.73 15.41 10.70
C TYR A 41 9.26 15.61 9.26
N ASP A 42 9.39 16.82 8.73
CA ASP A 42 9.03 17.14 7.34
C ASP A 42 9.89 16.34 6.35
N ILE A 43 11.21 16.27 6.58
CA ILE A 43 12.11 15.45 5.74
C ILE A 43 11.70 13.97 5.80
N LEU A 44 11.39 13.46 6.98
CA LEU A 44 10.98 12.06 7.13
C LEU A 44 9.66 11.78 6.38
N LEU A 45 8.72 12.72 6.41
CA LEU A 45 7.47 12.63 5.67
C LEU A 45 7.70 12.68 4.15
N VAL A 46 8.57 13.57 3.68
CA VAL A 46 8.94 13.65 2.25
C VAL A 46 9.57 12.36 1.79
N LEU A 47 10.52 11.79 2.55
CA LEU A 47 11.13 10.49 2.23
C LEU A 47 10.09 9.36 2.20
N PHE A 48 9.17 9.35 3.16
CA PHE A 48 8.09 8.36 3.24
C PHE A 48 7.16 8.42 2.01
N LEU A 49 6.86 9.63 1.53
CA LEU A 49 6.07 9.85 0.31
C LEU A 49 6.85 9.50 -0.96
N GLU A 50 8.12 9.90 -1.04
CA GLU A 50 8.99 9.64 -2.18
C GLU A 50 9.11 8.15 -2.48
N ILE A 51 9.33 7.32 -1.45
CA ILE A 51 9.40 5.85 -1.61
C ILE A 51 8.11 5.28 -2.24
N ARG A 52 6.94 5.81 -1.83
CA ARG A 52 5.64 5.37 -2.36
C ARG A 52 5.41 5.86 -3.78
N LEU A 53 5.79 7.10 -4.07
CA LEU A 53 5.72 7.66 -5.41
C LEU A 53 6.63 6.90 -6.38
N HIS A 54 7.82 6.51 -5.93
CA HIS A 54 8.76 5.70 -6.71
C HIS A 54 8.19 4.33 -7.05
N CYS A 55 7.57 3.67 -6.08
CA CYS A 55 6.83 2.43 -6.27
C CYS A 55 5.67 2.60 -7.28
N PHE A 56 4.87 3.65 -7.10
CA PHE A 56 3.76 3.96 -7.99
C PHE A 56 4.23 4.23 -9.43
N TYR A 57 5.33 4.97 -9.60
CA TYR A 57 5.91 5.27 -10.90
C TYR A 57 6.28 4.00 -11.66
N HIS A 58 7.09 3.12 -11.06
CA HIS A 58 7.54 1.89 -11.71
C HIS A 58 6.40 0.91 -11.97
N LEU A 59 5.46 0.76 -11.03
CA LEU A 59 4.24 -0.03 -11.29
C LEU A 59 3.38 0.61 -12.39
N SER A 60 3.31 1.93 -12.50
CA SER A 60 2.57 2.58 -13.58
C SER A 60 3.19 2.27 -14.95
N LEU A 61 4.52 2.17 -15.04
CA LEU A 61 5.22 1.77 -16.26
C LEU A 61 4.93 0.32 -16.62
N LEU A 62 4.94 -0.59 -15.64
CA LEU A 62 4.54 -1.98 -15.82
C LEU A 62 3.17 -2.09 -16.52
N PHE A 63 2.18 -1.37 -16.00
CA PHE A 63 0.82 -1.42 -16.54
C PHE A 63 0.61 -0.63 -17.84
N ARG A 64 1.53 0.26 -18.23
CA ARG A 64 1.50 0.87 -19.58
C ARG A 64 1.74 -0.18 -20.67
N ASN A 65 2.52 -1.21 -20.36
CA ASN A 65 2.83 -2.33 -21.25
C ASN A 65 1.90 -3.54 -21.02
N ALA A 66 0.75 -3.35 -20.38
CA ALA A 66 -0.17 -4.44 -20.00
C ALA A 66 -0.69 -5.26 -21.20
N SER A 67 -0.72 -4.70 -22.42
CA SER A 67 -1.11 -5.45 -23.63
C SER A 67 -0.16 -6.60 -23.96
N HIS A 68 1.12 -6.49 -23.58
CA HIS A 68 2.12 -7.54 -23.81
C HIS A 68 1.80 -8.83 -23.04
N TYR A 69 1.11 -8.72 -21.90
CA TYR A 69 0.73 -9.86 -21.06
C TYR A 69 -0.29 -10.81 -21.71
N ALA A 70 -0.89 -10.42 -22.84
CA ALA A 70 -1.80 -11.28 -23.59
C ALA A 70 -1.07 -12.36 -24.42
N SER A 71 0.20 -12.15 -24.76
CA SER A 71 0.97 -13.02 -25.67
C SER A 71 2.40 -13.26 -25.21
N VAL A 72 2.72 -12.92 -23.97
CA VAL A 72 4.08 -13.05 -23.46
C VAL A 72 4.47 -14.51 -23.33
N ILE A 73 5.69 -14.86 -23.73
CA ILE A 73 6.24 -16.22 -23.60
C ILE A 73 7.25 -16.28 -22.47
N ASP A 74 8.08 -15.23 -22.35
CA ASP A 74 9.04 -15.10 -21.27
C ASP A 74 8.35 -14.75 -19.93
N THR A 75 8.67 -15.52 -18.91
CA THR A 75 8.11 -15.35 -17.56
C THR A 75 9.07 -14.66 -16.60
N ASP A 76 10.24 -14.20 -17.04
CA ASP A 76 11.17 -13.48 -16.17
C ASP A 76 10.57 -12.16 -15.66
N PRO A 77 10.97 -11.66 -14.48
CA PRO A 77 10.43 -10.41 -13.96
C PRO A 77 10.66 -9.23 -14.93
N ASP A 78 9.68 -8.32 -14.99
CA ASP A 78 9.74 -7.13 -15.84
C ASP A 78 10.90 -6.20 -15.42
N GLU A 79 11.56 -5.57 -16.39
CA GLU A 79 12.72 -4.69 -16.14
C GLU A 79 12.37 -3.49 -15.23
N ASN A 80 11.13 -2.98 -15.29
CA ASN A 80 10.67 -1.91 -14.40
C ASN A 80 10.58 -2.40 -12.95
N ILE A 81 10.22 -3.66 -12.73
CA ILE A 81 10.21 -4.28 -11.40
C ILE A 81 11.64 -4.47 -10.90
N MET A 82 12.54 -4.96 -11.75
CA MET A 82 13.94 -5.13 -11.39
C MET A 82 14.62 -3.80 -11.07
N THR A 83 14.27 -2.74 -11.82
CA THR A 83 14.76 -1.38 -11.56
C THR A 83 14.22 -0.84 -10.24
N LEU A 84 12.91 -0.98 -9.99
CA LEU A 84 12.30 -0.62 -8.71
C LEU A 84 13.01 -1.32 -7.54
N ASN A 85 13.23 -2.62 -7.64
CA ASN A 85 13.88 -3.40 -6.58
C ASN A 85 15.29 -2.91 -6.30
N ARG A 86 16.09 -2.67 -7.34
CA ARG A 86 17.44 -2.11 -7.19
C ARG A 86 17.42 -0.74 -6.53
N ASP A 87 16.49 0.12 -6.92
CA ASP A 87 16.34 1.46 -6.35
C ASP A 87 15.93 1.39 -4.87
N LEU A 88 15.00 0.50 -4.50
CA LEU A 88 14.59 0.28 -3.11
C LEU A 88 15.73 -0.24 -2.24
N THR A 89 16.53 -1.20 -2.73
CA THR A 89 17.72 -1.68 -2.02
C THR A 89 18.72 -0.55 -1.82
N ARG A 90 19.02 0.23 -2.86
CA ARG A 90 19.96 1.37 -2.75
C ARG A 90 19.47 2.44 -1.78
N LEU A 91 18.17 2.74 -1.80
CA LEU A 91 17.53 3.65 -0.84
C LEU A 91 17.66 3.10 0.58
N GLN A 92 17.42 1.81 0.78
CA GLN A 92 17.58 1.16 2.07
C GLN A 92 19.02 1.29 2.59
N GLU A 93 20.03 0.91 1.80
CA GLU A 93 21.44 1.01 2.20
C GLU A 93 21.83 2.44 2.60
N THR A 94 21.42 3.42 1.80
CA THR A 94 21.73 4.83 2.04
C THR A 94 21.05 5.34 3.31
N LEU A 95 19.75 5.08 3.48
CA LEU A 95 18.96 5.60 4.59
C LEU A 95 19.27 4.91 5.92
N HIS A 96 19.60 3.62 5.89
CA HIS A 96 19.95 2.86 7.09
C HIS A 96 21.19 3.43 7.78
N SER A 97 22.17 3.93 7.01
CA SER A 97 23.37 4.58 7.57
C SER A 97 23.10 5.95 8.22
N SER A 98 22.01 6.61 7.82
CA SER A 98 21.73 8.01 8.17
C SER A 98 20.62 8.17 9.21
N LEU A 99 19.83 7.11 9.47
CA LEU A 99 18.67 7.13 10.33
C LEU A 99 18.79 6.09 11.44
N ASN A 100 18.16 6.36 12.58
CA ASN A 100 17.96 5.32 13.59
C ASN A 100 16.86 4.33 13.16
N GLU A 101 16.87 3.14 13.76
CA GLU A 101 15.94 2.05 13.45
C GLU A 101 14.46 2.45 13.42
N LYS A 102 14.03 3.32 14.35
CA LYS A 102 12.63 3.75 14.43
C LYS A 102 12.23 4.60 13.23
N LYS A 103 13.05 5.59 12.87
CA LYS A 103 12.82 6.45 11.70
C LYS A 103 12.95 5.64 10.40
N PHE A 104 13.92 4.74 10.33
CA PHE A 104 14.12 3.85 9.19
C PHE A 104 12.91 2.93 8.97
N SER A 105 12.47 2.23 10.01
CA SER A 105 11.30 1.34 9.96
C SER A 105 10.02 2.08 9.55
N PHE A 106 9.85 3.32 10.02
CA PHE A 106 8.72 4.17 9.65
C PHE A 106 8.62 4.39 8.13
N LEU A 107 9.74 4.60 7.44
CA LEU A 107 9.76 4.91 6.01
C LEU A 107 9.12 3.79 5.15
N PHE A 108 9.38 2.53 5.52
CA PHE A 108 8.91 1.35 4.78
C PHE A 108 7.64 0.72 5.37
N GLN A 109 7.11 1.26 6.47
CA GLN A 109 5.90 0.77 7.09
C GLN A 109 4.72 0.82 6.12
N GLY A 110 3.98 -0.29 5.98
CA GLY A 110 2.78 -0.35 5.12
C GLY A 110 3.07 -0.28 3.62
N LEU A 111 4.33 -0.37 3.20
CA LEU A 111 4.68 -0.27 1.78
C LEU A 111 4.13 -1.44 0.95
N GLY A 112 4.19 -2.69 1.46
CA GLY A 112 3.64 -3.82 0.73
C GLY A 112 2.11 -3.80 0.64
N PHE A 113 1.41 -3.27 1.65
CA PHE A 113 -0.03 -2.97 1.53
C PHE A 113 -0.33 -2.03 0.35
N VAL A 114 0.44 -0.95 0.22
CA VAL A 114 0.29 0.02 -0.88
C VAL A 114 0.57 -0.65 -2.23
N LEU A 115 1.68 -1.39 -2.34
CA LEU A 115 2.06 -2.11 -3.56
C LEU A 115 1.00 -3.15 -3.95
N ALA A 116 0.57 -3.99 -3.01
CA ALA A 116 -0.49 -4.98 -3.22
C ALA A 116 -1.79 -4.33 -3.69
N THR A 117 -2.17 -3.22 -3.06
CA THR A 117 -3.36 -2.45 -3.45
C THR A 117 -3.24 -1.90 -4.88
N ILE A 118 -2.08 -1.37 -5.27
CA ILE A 118 -1.84 -0.89 -6.64
C ILE A 118 -1.92 -2.05 -7.63
N LEU A 119 -1.29 -3.18 -7.32
CA LEU A 119 -1.25 -4.38 -8.16
C LEU A 119 -2.65 -4.94 -8.41
N ILE A 120 -3.45 -5.14 -7.35
CA ILE A 120 -4.82 -5.65 -7.45
C ILE A 120 -5.72 -4.68 -8.24
N ARG A 121 -5.70 -3.38 -7.87
CA ARG A 121 -6.55 -2.36 -8.51
C ARG A 121 -6.15 -2.05 -9.95
N SER A 122 -5.01 -2.52 -10.41
CA SER A 122 -4.56 -2.35 -11.79
C SER A 122 -5.04 -3.47 -12.72
N ALA A 123 -5.72 -4.50 -12.22
CA ALA A 123 -6.27 -5.58 -13.04
C ALA A 123 -7.11 -5.11 -14.25
N PRO A 124 -7.95 -4.06 -14.15
CA PRO A 124 -8.70 -3.55 -15.30
C PRO A 124 -7.83 -3.03 -16.46
N ARG A 125 -6.56 -2.67 -16.18
CA ARG A 125 -5.62 -2.14 -17.18
C ARG A 125 -5.18 -3.20 -18.18
N PHE A 126 -5.30 -4.49 -17.84
CA PHE A 126 -5.12 -5.57 -18.80
C PHE A 126 -6.32 -5.65 -19.75
N VAL A 127 -6.04 -5.65 -21.05
CA VAL A 127 -7.06 -5.96 -22.07
C VAL A 127 -7.36 -7.46 -22.04
N ARG A 128 -6.30 -8.27 -22.04
CA ARG A 128 -6.28 -9.73 -21.89
C ARG A 128 -4.99 -10.13 -21.16
N ILE A 129 -4.99 -11.33 -20.59
CA ILE A 129 -3.79 -11.93 -19.97
C ILE A 129 -3.75 -13.42 -20.30
N SER A 130 -2.61 -13.91 -20.81
CA SER A 130 -2.37 -15.33 -21.01
C SER A 130 -1.97 -16.01 -19.70
N GLU A 131 -1.99 -17.34 -19.65
CA GLU A 131 -1.48 -18.11 -18.51
C GLU A 131 -0.03 -17.76 -18.18
N SER A 132 0.84 -17.69 -19.19
CA SER A 132 2.22 -17.20 -19.06
C SER A 132 2.30 -15.75 -18.56
N GLY A 133 1.34 -14.90 -18.94
CA GLY A 133 1.20 -13.54 -18.41
C GLY A 133 0.86 -13.53 -16.92
N VAL A 134 -0.04 -14.42 -16.47
CA VAL A 134 -0.33 -14.62 -15.05
C VAL A 134 0.94 -15.06 -14.32
N THR A 135 1.68 -16.04 -14.86
CA THR A 135 2.94 -16.49 -14.29
C THR A 135 3.98 -15.37 -14.17
N LYS A 136 4.13 -14.55 -15.22
CA LYS A 136 5.03 -13.38 -15.18
C LYS A 136 4.61 -12.37 -14.13
N MET A 137 3.30 -12.12 -13.98
CA MET A 137 2.79 -11.22 -12.93
C MET A 137 3.07 -11.78 -11.52
N CYS A 138 2.81 -13.05 -11.28
CA CYS A 138 3.13 -13.69 -10.00
C CYS A 138 4.62 -13.58 -9.67
N ARG A 139 5.50 -13.78 -10.67
CA ARG A 139 6.96 -13.59 -10.51
C ARG A 139 7.37 -12.15 -10.23
N ASN A 140 6.70 -11.17 -10.85
CA ASN A 140 6.90 -9.76 -10.51
C ASN A 140 6.57 -9.49 -9.03
N ILE A 141 5.42 -9.98 -8.56
CA ILE A 141 4.98 -9.79 -7.17
C ILE A 141 5.96 -10.45 -6.21
N PHE A 142 6.39 -11.67 -6.51
CA PHE A 142 7.37 -12.40 -5.72
C PHE A 142 8.73 -11.68 -5.67
N ALA A 143 9.21 -11.15 -6.80
CA ALA A 143 10.45 -10.37 -6.84
C ALA A 143 10.37 -9.12 -5.93
N ILE A 144 9.23 -8.41 -5.93
CA ILE A 144 9.00 -7.27 -5.02
C ILE A 144 9.00 -7.75 -3.56
N GLU A 145 8.31 -8.85 -3.27
CA GLU A 145 8.23 -9.42 -1.92
C GLU A 145 9.60 -9.79 -1.35
N GLN A 146 10.46 -10.41 -2.17
CA GLN A 146 11.83 -10.74 -1.78
C GLN A 146 12.62 -9.48 -1.38
N THR A 147 12.54 -8.42 -2.18
CA THR A 147 13.20 -7.15 -1.87
C THR A 147 12.65 -6.52 -0.60
N LEU A 148 11.33 -6.46 -0.41
CA LEU A 148 10.77 -5.86 0.81
C LEU A 148 11.07 -6.67 2.07
N THR A 149 11.11 -7.99 1.97
CA THR A 149 11.45 -8.88 3.09
C THR A 149 12.89 -8.64 3.55
N GLN A 150 13.81 -8.43 2.61
CA GLN A 150 15.20 -8.06 2.93
C GLN A 150 15.28 -6.70 3.62
N ILE A 151 14.47 -5.72 3.19
CA ILE A 151 14.46 -4.36 3.76
C ILE A 151 13.84 -4.33 5.16
N ARG A 152 12.71 -5.01 5.36
CA ARG A 152 11.86 -4.90 6.57
C ARG A 152 12.07 -6.01 7.59
N THR A 153 12.85 -7.04 7.24
CA THR A 153 13.14 -8.25 8.04
C THR A 153 11.92 -9.08 8.47
N VAL A 154 10.71 -8.70 8.03
CA VAL A 154 9.45 -9.43 8.22
C VAL A 154 8.71 -9.47 6.89
N GLY A 155 8.21 -10.65 6.51
CA GLY A 155 7.46 -10.86 5.27
C GLY A 155 6.16 -10.03 5.22
N ASP A 156 5.70 -9.73 4.02
CA ASP A 156 4.51 -8.92 3.80
C ASP A 156 3.32 -9.76 3.32
N ALA A 157 2.43 -10.10 4.27
CA ALA A 157 1.21 -10.85 3.99
C ALA A 157 0.33 -10.17 2.90
N GLU A 158 0.47 -8.86 2.69
CA GLU A 158 -0.30 -8.13 1.69
C GLU A 158 0.19 -8.39 0.26
N LEU A 159 1.50 -8.53 0.04
CA LEU A 159 2.02 -8.92 -1.28
C LEU A 159 1.61 -10.35 -1.62
N MET A 160 1.60 -11.24 -0.63
CA MET A 160 1.06 -12.59 -0.79
C MET A 160 -0.43 -12.57 -1.14
N ARG A 161 -1.20 -11.62 -0.60
CA ARG A 161 -2.59 -11.39 -1.01
C ARG A 161 -2.69 -10.93 -2.47
N ALA A 162 -1.82 -10.04 -2.94
CA ALA A 162 -1.79 -9.69 -4.37
C ALA A 162 -1.39 -10.89 -5.26
N HIS A 163 -0.47 -11.74 -4.80
CA HIS A 163 -0.10 -12.96 -5.51
C HIS A 163 -1.31 -13.88 -5.70
N ARG A 164 -2.00 -14.22 -4.60
CA ARG A 164 -3.22 -15.05 -4.61
C ARG A 164 -4.30 -14.47 -5.51
N TYR A 165 -4.48 -13.16 -5.54
CA TYR A 165 -5.43 -12.50 -6.43
C TYR A 165 -5.19 -12.83 -7.91
N TYR A 166 -3.94 -12.78 -8.38
CA TYR A 166 -3.61 -13.12 -9.77
C TYR A 166 -3.64 -14.64 -10.00
N GLU A 167 -3.34 -15.47 -9.00
CA GLU A 167 -3.47 -16.93 -9.11
C GLU A 167 -4.91 -17.38 -9.37
N LEU A 168 -5.93 -16.64 -8.92
CA LEU A 168 -7.32 -16.92 -9.26
C LEU A 168 -7.58 -16.89 -10.77
N LEU A 169 -6.73 -16.26 -11.58
CA LEU A 169 -6.85 -16.28 -13.05
C LEU A 169 -6.44 -17.63 -13.66
N TYR A 170 -5.76 -18.52 -12.91
CA TYR A 170 -5.55 -19.91 -13.34
C TYR A 170 -6.82 -20.75 -13.28
N ALA A 171 -7.84 -20.32 -12.52
CA ALA A 171 -9.13 -21.00 -12.45
C ALA A 171 -9.67 -21.25 -13.87
N THR A 172 -10.07 -22.48 -14.16
CA THR A 172 -10.55 -22.83 -15.51
C THR A 172 -11.94 -22.27 -15.74
N LYS A 173 -12.73 -22.13 -14.66
CA LYS A 173 -14.11 -21.63 -14.70
C LYS A 173 -14.35 -20.53 -13.67
N PRO A 174 -15.27 -19.59 -13.93
CA PRO A 174 -15.62 -18.54 -12.97
C PRO A 174 -16.26 -19.09 -11.68
N ASP A 175 -16.94 -20.26 -11.78
CA ASP A 175 -17.52 -20.95 -10.63
C ASP A 175 -16.45 -21.36 -9.60
N GLU A 176 -15.21 -21.65 -10.04
CA GLU A 176 -14.10 -21.98 -9.14
C GLU A 176 -13.71 -20.77 -8.28
N ILE A 177 -13.75 -19.56 -8.87
CA ILE A 177 -13.49 -18.31 -8.13
C ILE A 177 -14.59 -18.10 -7.06
N ILE A 178 -15.85 -18.41 -7.38
CA ILE A 178 -16.94 -18.35 -6.40
C ILE A 178 -16.74 -19.39 -5.30
N GLY A 179 -16.37 -20.62 -5.65
CA GLY A 179 -16.09 -21.69 -4.69
C GLY A 179 -15.04 -21.28 -3.65
N VAL A 180 -13.98 -20.57 -4.08
CA VAL A 180 -12.98 -20.01 -3.16
C VAL A 180 -13.60 -19.03 -2.17
N ILE A 181 -14.50 -18.15 -2.62
CA ILE A 181 -15.21 -17.19 -1.75
C ILE A 181 -16.14 -17.92 -0.77
N GLU A 182 -16.83 -18.96 -1.21
CA GLU A 182 -17.75 -19.74 -0.36
C GLU A 182 -17.01 -20.56 0.71
N GLU A 183 -15.84 -21.12 0.37
CA GLU A 183 -15.05 -21.96 1.27
C GLU A 183 -14.22 -21.13 2.27
N HIS A 184 -13.57 -20.06 1.82
CA HIS A 184 -12.59 -19.30 2.62
C HIS A 184 -13.11 -17.93 3.08
N GLY A 185 -14.27 -17.50 2.58
CA GLY A 185 -14.77 -16.14 2.74
C GLY A 185 -14.14 -15.14 1.76
N PRO A 186 -14.69 -13.91 1.69
CA PRO A 186 -14.19 -12.89 0.77
C PRO A 186 -12.90 -12.25 1.28
N GLU A 187 -11.82 -12.38 0.51
CA GLU A 187 -10.51 -11.74 0.76
C GLU A 187 -10.38 -10.37 0.06
N TYR A 188 -11.14 -10.15 -1.03
CA TYR A 188 -11.09 -8.94 -1.84
C TYR A 188 -12.44 -8.19 -1.83
N THR A 189 -12.43 -6.94 -2.30
CA THR A 189 -13.68 -6.18 -2.41
C THR A 189 -14.53 -6.71 -3.56
N GLU A 190 -15.84 -6.40 -3.53
CA GLU A 190 -16.75 -6.73 -4.63
C GLU A 190 -16.18 -6.25 -5.99
N GLN A 191 -15.71 -5.00 -6.02
CA GLN A 191 -15.17 -4.40 -7.23
C GLN A 191 -13.92 -5.14 -7.74
N ASP A 192 -13.05 -5.60 -6.83
CA ASP A 192 -11.86 -6.37 -7.21
C ASP A 192 -12.25 -7.70 -7.86
N TYR A 193 -13.22 -8.43 -7.28
CA TYR A 193 -13.72 -9.67 -7.89
C TYR A 193 -14.40 -9.44 -9.24
N ILE A 194 -15.16 -8.36 -9.39
CA ILE A 194 -15.76 -7.98 -10.69
C ILE A 194 -14.66 -7.74 -11.72
N HIS A 195 -13.63 -6.96 -11.39
CA HIS A 195 -12.51 -6.69 -12.28
C HIS A 195 -11.75 -7.97 -12.68
N LEU A 196 -11.53 -8.87 -11.72
CA LEU A 196 -10.91 -10.17 -11.94
C LEU A 196 -11.72 -11.00 -12.96
N LEU A 197 -13.04 -11.10 -12.76
CA LEU A 197 -13.92 -11.83 -13.66
C LEU A 197 -13.98 -11.21 -15.05
N GLN A 198 -14.04 -9.89 -15.16
CA GLN A 198 -14.01 -9.19 -16.45
C GLN A 198 -12.68 -9.43 -17.18
N LEU A 199 -11.55 -9.44 -16.47
CA LEU A 199 -10.26 -9.79 -17.05
C LEU A 199 -10.24 -11.25 -17.51
N LYS A 200 -10.73 -12.17 -16.68
CA LYS A 200 -10.81 -13.59 -17.02
C LYS A 200 -11.68 -13.82 -18.26
N HIS A 201 -12.88 -13.21 -18.30
CA HIS A 201 -13.79 -13.26 -19.45
C HIS A 201 -13.12 -12.82 -20.75
N ARG A 202 -12.49 -11.65 -20.74
CA ARG A 202 -11.82 -11.09 -21.91
C ARG A 202 -10.67 -11.97 -22.39
N SER A 203 -10.07 -12.75 -21.49
CA SER A 203 -8.90 -13.60 -21.75
C SER A 203 -9.26 -15.02 -22.22
N PHE A 204 -10.53 -15.43 -22.17
CA PHE A 204 -10.95 -16.71 -22.74
C PHE A 204 -10.92 -16.69 -24.28
N PRO A 205 -10.50 -17.79 -24.92
CA PRO A 205 -10.69 -17.96 -26.35
C PRO A 205 -12.18 -18.11 -26.69
N ALA A 206 -12.59 -17.56 -27.84
CA ALA A 206 -13.99 -17.52 -28.29
C ALA A 206 -14.67 -18.91 -28.34
N SER A 207 -13.88 -19.98 -28.47
CA SER A 207 -14.33 -21.38 -28.48
C SER A 207 -14.85 -21.89 -27.12
N GLU A 208 -14.41 -21.30 -26.01
CA GLU A 208 -14.80 -21.70 -24.64
C GLU A 208 -15.77 -20.72 -23.98
N SER A 209 -16.10 -19.64 -24.70
CA SER A 209 -16.95 -18.55 -24.21
C SER A 209 -18.44 -18.92 -24.06
N GLY A 210 -18.83 -20.13 -24.49
CA GLY A 210 -20.22 -20.53 -24.73
C GLY A 210 -21.18 -20.48 -23.54
N ASN A 211 -20.72 -20.22 -22.31
CA ASN A 211 -21.55 -20.15 -21.10
C ASN A 211 -21.16 -19.03 -20.11
N PHE A 212 -20.26 -18.11 -20.47
CA PHE A 212 -19.87 -17.04 -19.55
C PHE A 212 -20.90 -15.91 -19.57
N ASP A 213 -21.80 -15.87 -18.59
CA ASP A 213 -22.69 -14.74 -18.34
C ASP A 213 -22.12 -13.85 -17.23
N LEU A 214 -21.43 -12.78 -17.63
CA LEU A 214 -20.83 -11.81 -16.70
C LEU A 214 -21.87 -11.28 -15.70
N SER A 215 -23.09 -10.99 -16.15
CA SER A 215 -24.14 -10.40 -15.32
C SER A 215 -24.58 -11.36 -14.22
N LYS A 216 -24.68 -12.66 -14.54
CA LYS A 216 -24.95 -13.71 -13.56
C LYS A 216 -23.86 -13.76 -12.49
N TYR A 217 -22.59 -13.75 -12.90
CA TYR A 217 -21.47 -13.86 -11.96
C TYR A 217 -21.31 -12.63 -11.05
N GLU A 218 -21.53 -11.42 -11.60
CA GLU A 218 -21.57 -10.20 -10.80
C GLU A 218 -22.67 -10.25 -9.72
N GLN A 219 -23.84 -10.80 -10.05
CA GLN A 219 -24.92 -10.99 -9.07
C GLN A 219 -24.58 -12.04 -8.00
N ILE A 220 -23.88 -13.12 -8.37
CA ILE A 220 -23.46 -14.16 -7.42
C ILE A 220 -22.44 -13.60 -6.43
N ILE A 221 -21.44 -12.87 -6.91
CA ILE A 221 -20.46 -12.19 -6.05
C ILE A 221 -21.15 -11.24 -5.07
N LYS A 222 -22.06 -10.39 -5.57
CA LYS A 222 -22.85 -9.47 -4.71
C LYS A 222 -23.58 -10.21 -3.59
N LYS A 223 -24.18 -11.37 -3.90
CA LYS A 223 -24.86 -12.21 -2.91
C LYS A 223 -23.89 -12.88 -1.94
N ALA A 224 -22.76 -13.39 -2.43
CA ALA A 224 -21.74 -14.07 -1.63
C ALA A 224 -21.05 -13.12 -0.63
N LEU A 225 -20.79 -11.86 -1.01
CA LEU A 225 -20.22 -10.85 -0.10
C LEU A 225 -21.24 -10.25 0.87
N HIS A 226 -22.54 -10.28 0.53
CA HIS A 226 -23.61 -9.73 1.35
C HIS A 226 -24.74 -10.73 1.64
N PRO A 227 -24.44 -11.87 2.32
CA PRO A 227 -25.41 -12.94 2.56
C PRO A 227 -26.64 -12.47 3.36
N ASN A 228 -26.49 -11.43 4.20
CA ASN A 228 -27.52 -10.97 5.14
C ASN A 228 -28.45 -9.86 4.62
N SER A 229 -28.22 -9.31 3.42
CA SER A 229 -29.12 -8.30 2.82
C SER A 229 -30.51 -8.86 2.47
N THR A 230 -30.61 -10.18 2.31
CA THR A 230 -31.90 -10.87 2.03
C THR A 230 -32.71 -11.15 3.31
N ILE A 231 -32.05 -11.21 4.48
CA ILE A 231 -32.72 -11.58 5.75
C ILE A 231 -33.29 -10.34 6.46
N GLN A 232 -32.61 -9.19 6.41
CA GLN A 232 -33.15 -7.95 7.01
C GLN A 232 -34.40 -7.42 6.29
N ASN A 233 -34.52 -7.62 4.97
CA ASN A 233 -35.72 -7.24 4.22
C ASN A 233 -36.94 -8.16 4.46
N LYS A 234 -36.75 -9.35 5.06
CA LYS A 234 -37.87 -10.20 5.51
C LYS A 234 -38.33 -9.88 6.93
N ILE A 235 -37.45 -9.39 7.80
CA ILE A 235 -37.81 -9.03 9.18
C ILE A 235 -38.53 -7.68 9.22
N VAL A 236 -38.15 -6.71 8.37
CA VAL A 236 -38.82 -5.39 8.29
C VAL A 236 -40.20 -5.48 7.62
N ASN A 237 -40.41 -6.41 6.67
CA ASN A 237 -41.70 -6.59 6.01
C ASN A 237 -42.65 -7.60 6.71
N GLY A 238 -42.21 -8.21 7.82
CA GLY A 238 -42.95 -9.25 8.55
C GLY A 238 -43.70 -8.78 9.80
N GLN A 239 -43.60 -7.50 10.18
CA GLN A 239 -44.27 -6.95 11.37
C GLN A 239 -45.24 -5.81 11.03
N THR A 240 -46.26 -6.06 10.21
CA THR A 240 -47.45 -5.17 10.12
C THR A 240 -48.75 -5.95 9.85
N ASN A 241 -48.87 -7.18 10.35
CA ASN A 241 -50.17 -7.87 10.41
C ASN A 241 -50.46 -8.33 11.83
N VAL A 242 -50.83 -7.37 12.68
CA VAL A 242 -51.72 -7.61 13.82
C VAL A 242 -53.03 -6.92 13.47
N LYS A 243 -53.99 -7.71 12.97
CA LYS A 243 -55.39 -7.31 12.86
C LYS A 243 -56.08 -7.63 14.19
N HIS A 244 -56.80 -6.61 14.69
CA HIS A 244 -57.94 -6.59 15.62
C HIS A 244 -57.99 -7.58 16.77
#